data_AF-A0A914GE46-F1
#
_entry.id   AF-A0A914GE46-F1
#
_cell.length_a   1.000
_cell.length_b   1.000
_cell.length_c   1.000
_cell.angle_alpha   90.00
_cell.angle_beta   90.00
_cell.angle_gamma   90.00
#
_symmetry.space_group_name_H-M   'P 1'
#
loop_
_entity.id
_entity.type
_entity.pdbx_description
1 polymer ?
#
loop_
_entity_poly.entity_id
_entity_poly.type
_entity_poly.pdbx_seq_one_letter_code
_entity_poly.pdbx_strand_id
1 'polypeptide(L)'
;MSYFFSKFYLDLIHGIKWVKNEIHAFGGDPNRLTVMGDSGGASNTRVLAMSPQTKHLINQIVLCSVASDYVLVRDKNQNASRITAKIVGCANFFPNSSKWDDLEEVEKVIKCLRLKSAKELSDTQETIEAMGYQFRFIARDSGENAIVPRSYEEMLRETLAIPVLSGTVAKEFLYSKTTIIKLPNGTLGVNKTELKIWAKRSIENFHYLNPKPTTIAATVEEYNSIPKSVYIFDDVEQYVPTYNFAVNQALRGSDVFLYEYIYQDVGDAYDSGPHKIPRYKSPKHAQELSYLLGLHVGNYTAKDHQIRYLYSQIFVDFINHGTPNSPTRKWPKFNPTIGNYFVIDFPDPDLKSPGNKNGYHSEAVKFWNIVLPRLEGPKTIITSESQIAYDPYIEKSMIKRKVDAEDGSFDGNVNIFLSLPEEQKTFYFNLAIILWIIFVIIAMIVCLQIVMFWKLAFKRRSYESLGK
;
A
#
# COMPACT_ATOMS: atom_id res chain seq x y z
N MET A 1 21.10 -0.84 -4.20
CA MET A 1 20.90 -0.03 -2.97
C MET A 1 19.48 -0.28 -2.41
N SER A 2 19.11 -1.53 -2.06
CA SER A 2 17.74 -1.91 -1.63
C SER A 2 17.47 -1.76 -0.13
N TYR A 3 18.23 -0.94 0.59
CA TYR A 3 18.31 -1.03 2.05
C TYR A 3 17.19 -0.32 2.84
N PHE A 4 16.40 0.59 2.25
CA PHE A 4 15.52 1.46 3.04
C PHE A 4 14.30 0.74 3.64
N PHE A 5 13.70 -0.22 2.93
CA PHE A 5 12.56 -1.01 3.44
C PHE A 5 12.98 -2.26 4.21
N SER A 6 14.19 -2.78 3.96
CA SER A 6 14.79 -3.86 4.77
C SER A 6 14.86 -3.45 6.26
N LYS A 7 15.10 -2.17 6.55
CA LYS A 7 15.19 -1.67 7.93
C LYS A 7 13.90 -1.75 8.74
N PHE A 8 12.75 -1.44 8.15
CA PHE A 8 11.47 -1.56 8.87
C PHE A 8 11.20 -3.02 9.30
N TYR A 9 11.47 -3.99 8.42
CA TYR A 9 11.36 -5.40 8.80
C TYR A 9 12.40 -5.81 9.84
N LEU A 10 13.61 -5.24 9.82
CA LEU A 10 14.57 -5.44 10.90
C LEU A 10 14.03 -4.93 12.22
N ASP A 11 13.32 -3.80 12.26
CA ASP A 11 12.68 -3.28 13.47
C ASP A 11 11.59 -4.25 13.97
N LEU A 12 10.74 -4.76 13.07
CA LEU A 12 9.74 -5.78 13.42
C LEU A 12 10.38 -7.05 13.99
N ILE A 13 11.47 -7.53 13.38
CA ILE A 13 12.20 -8.72 13.84
C ILE A 13 12.86 -8.47 15.20
N HIS A 14 13.44 -7.29 15.41
CA HIS A 14 13.99 -6.92 16.71
C HIS A 14 12.90 -6.84 17.79
N GLY A 15 11.73 -6.28 17.45
CA GLY A 15 10.56 -6.28 18.33
C GLY A 15 10.12 -7.68 18.71
N ILE A 16 10.01 -8.60 17.74
CA ILE A 16 9.68 -10.00 17.99
C ILE A 16 10.72 -10.69 18.86
N LYS A 17 12.02 -10.47 18.59
CA LYS A 17 13.12 -11.01 19.42
C LYS A 17 13.06 -10.48 20.85
N TRP A 18 12.79 -9.19 21.03
CA TRP A 18 12.62 -8.60 22.35
C TRP A 18 11.45 -9.22 23.09
N VAL A 19 10.26 -9.32 22.46
CA VAL A 19 9.11 -10.01 23.07
C VAL A 19 9.48 -11.44 23.43
N LYS A 20 10.10 -12.20 22.53
CA LYS A 20 10.53 -13.57 22.80
C LYS A 20 11.47 -13.67 24.00
N ASN A 21 12.36 -12.71 24.20
CA ASN A 21 13.30 -12.72 25.32
C ASN A 21 12.63 -12.30 26.63
N GLU A 22 11.72 -11.33 26.61
CA GLU A 22 11.20 -10.67 27.81
C GLU A 22 9.81 -11.15 28.25
N ILE A 23 9.01 -11.78 27.37
CA ILE A 23 7.59 -12.08 27.65
C ILE A 23 7.39 -12.97 28.89
N HIS A 24 8.39 -13.78 29.24
CA HIS A 24 8.38 -14.59 30.46
C HIS A 24 8.25 -13.74 31.74
N ALA A 25 8.83 -12.53 31.77
CA ALA A 25 8.71 -11.59 32.88
C ALA A 25 7.29 -11.03 33.04
N PHE A 26 6.48 -11.12 31.98
CA PHE A 26 5.07 -10.73 31.95
C PHE A 26 4.11 -11.93 32.06
N GLY A 27 4.64 -13.14 32.33
CA GLY A 27 3.85 -14.37 32.47
C GLY A 27 3.45 -15.04 31.15
N GLY A 28 4.00 -14.60 30.00
CA GLY A 28 3.77 -15.26 28.72
C GLY A 28 4.81 -16.33 28.39
N ASP A 29 4.49 -17.18 27.42
CA ASP A 29 5.36 -18.27 26.97
C ASP A 29 6.15 -17.86 25.71
N PRO A 30 7.49 -17.75 25.78
CA PRO A 30 8.32 -17.35 24.64
C PRO A 30 8.36 -18.39 23.51
N ASN A 31 7.85 -19.60 23.72
CA ASN A 31 7.72 -20.65 22.72
C ASN A 31 6.34 -20.69 22.05
N ARG A 32 5.45 -19.77 22.39
CA ARG A 32 4.09 -19.69 21.87
C ARG A 32 3.77 -18.27 21.43
N LEU A 33 4.54 -17.77 20.46
CA LEU A 33 4.36 -16.43 19.91
C LEU A 33 3.44 -16.46 18.69
N THR A 34 2.35 -15.70 18.79
CA THR A 34 1.42 -15.43 17.69
C THR A 34 1.64 -14.02 17.20
N VAL A 35 1.95 -13.85 15.91
CA VAL A 35 2.05 -12.52 15.29
C VAL A 35 0.74 -12.24 14.57
N MET A 36 0.11 -11.12 14.89
CA MET A 36 -1.14 -10.67 14.30
C MET A 36 -0.92 -9.34 13.58
N GLY A 37 -1.57 -9.17 12.43
CA GLY A 37 -1.65 -7.88 11.78
C GLY A 37 -2.93 -7.72 10.97
N ASP A 38 -3.28 -6.46 10.74
CA ASP A 38 -4.37 -6.02 9.86
C ASP A 38 -3.81 -5.27 8.64
N SER A 39 -4.41 -5.44 7.46
CA SER A 39 -4.05 -4.67 6.27
C SER A 39 -2.56 -4.77 5.92
N GLY A 40 -1.84 -3.65 5.86
CA GLY A 40 -0.39 -3.62 5.73
C GLY A 40 0.34 -4.43 6.82
N GLY A 41 -0.18 -4.44 8.05
CA GLY A 41 0.32 -5.29 9.14
C GLY A 41 0.12 -6.79 8.89
N ALA A 42 -0.99 -7.18 8.25
CA ALA A 42 -1.21 -8.57 7.83
C ALA A 42 -0.22 -8.97 6.74
N SER A 43 0.02 -8.09 5.76
CA SER A 43 1.04 -8.29 4.73
C SER A 43 2.45 -8.41 5.33
N ASN A 44 2.79 -7.57 6.31
CA ASN A 44 4.06 -7.67 7.04
C ASN A 44 4.17 -9.00 7.79
N THR A 45 3.10 -9.42 8.48
CA THR A 45 3.04 -10.70 9.20
C THR A 45 3.23 -11.88 8.25
N ARG A 46 2.60 -11.83 7.06
CA ARG A 46 2.80 -12.81 6.00
C ARG A 46 4.27 -12.86 5.54
N VAL A 47 4.90 -11.70 5.30
CA VAL A 47 6.34 -11.64 4.94
C VAL A 47 7.21 -12.24 6.04
N LEU A 48 6.94 -11.92 7.30
CA LEU A 48 7.64 -12.50 8.44
C LEU A 48 7.39 -14.01 8.56
N ALA A 49 6.23 -14.55 8.16
CA ALA A 49 6.01 -15.99 8.16
C ALA A 49 6.79 -16.72 7.04
N MET A 50 7.08 -16.02 5.94
CA MET A 50 7.82 -16.56 4.79
C MET A 50 9.33 -16.36 4.88
N SER A 51 9.78 -15.32 5.59
CA SER A 51 11.19 -14.94 5.64
C SER A 51 12.06 -16.00 6.34
N PRO A 52 13.25 -16.33 5.82
CA PRO A 52 14.18 -17.24 6.49
C PRO A 52 14.65 -16.72 7.86
N GLN A 53 14.68 -15.40 8.07
CA GLN A 53 15.20 -14.74 9.28
C GLN A 53 14.33 -14.94 10.52
N THR A 54 13.07 -15.34 10.32
CA THR A 54 12.01 -15.41 11.34
C THR A 54 11.49 -16.83 11.55
N LYS A 55 12.05 -17.82 10.84
CA LYS A 55 11.61 -19.22 10.87
C LYS A 55 11.56 -19.86 12.25
N HIS A 56 12.31 -19.34 13.22
CA HIS A 56 12.37 -19.87 14.58
C HIS A 56 11.73 -18.94 15.63
N LEU A 57 11.13 -17.82 15.19
CA LEU A 57 10.61 -16.78 16.06
C LEU A 57 9.08 -16.83 16.21
N ILE A 58 8.38 -17.33 15.18
CA ILE A 58 6.92 -17.24 15.08
C ILE A 58 6.32 -18.65 15.09
N ASN A 59 5.31 -18.87 15.94
CA ASN A 59 4.65 -20.16 16.08
C ASN A 59 3.29 -20.21 15.38
N GLN A 60 2.61 -19.07 15.28
CA GLN A 60 1.27 -18.93 14.71
C GLN A 60 1.12 -17.53 14.11
N ILE A 61 0.22 -17.38 13.15
CA ILE A 61 -0.11 -16.07 12.59
C ILE A 61 -1.61 -15.82 12.50
N VAL A 62 -1.98 -14.56 12.70
CA VAL A 62 -3.33 -14.05 12.46
C VAL A 62 -3.25 -12.95 11.41
N LEU A 63 -4.05 -13.08 10.37
CA LEU A 63 -4.06 -12.18 9.23
C LEU A 63 -5.47 -11.62 9.00
N CYS A 64 -5.66 -10.35 9.34
CA CYS A 64 -6.89 -9.62 9.09
C CYS A 64 -6.70 -8.82 7.79
N SER A 65 -7.50 -9.09 6.77
CA SER A 65 -7.49 -8.37 5.49
C SER A 65 -6.08 -8.26 4.88
N VAL A 66 -5.56 -9.40 4.41
CA VAL A 66 -4.23 -9.47 3.76
C VAL A 66 -4.24 -8.69 2.46
N ALA A 67 -3.44 -7.63 2.39
CA ALA A 67 -3.29 -6.88 1.15
C ALA A 67 -2.53 -7.67 0.08
N SER A 68 -2.82 -7.37 -1.19
CA SER A 68 -2.14 -7.95 -2.34
C SER A 68 -0.63 -7.82 -2.25
N ASP A 69 0.04 -8.79 -2.85
CA ASP A 69 1.47 -8.74 -3.06
C ASP A 69 1.73 -7.64 -4.09
N TYR A 70 2.04 -6.42 -3.68
CA TYR A 70 2.46 -5.45 -4.67
C TYR A 70 3.79 -5.92 -5.28
N VAL A 71 3.86 -5.91 -6.62
CA VAL A 71 4.99 -6.36 -7.43
C VAL A 71 6.32 -6.15 -6.71
N LEU A 72 6.97 -7.25 -6.31
CA LEU A 72 8.29 -7.28 -5.68
C LEU A 72 9.38 -6.88 -6.70
N VAL A 73 9.30 -5.68 -7.26
CA VAL A 73 10.36 -5.14 -8.12
C VAL A 73 11.47 -4.68 -7.21
N ARG A 74 12.64 -5.32 -7.34
CA ARG A 74 13.84 -5.05 -6.54
C ARG A 74 14.21 -3.58 -6.48
N ASP A 75 13.98 -2.85 -7.57
CA ASP A 75 14.54 -1.51 -7.76
C ASP A 75 13.52 -0.37 -7.60
N LYS A 76 12.25 -0.66 -7.27
CA LYS A 76 11.19 0.36 -7.16
C LYS A 76 11.44 1.39 -6.06
N ASN A 77 11.67 0.90 -4.85
CA ASN A 77 12.02 1.77 -3.73
C ASN A 77 13.36 2.49 -3.95
N GLN A 78 14.26 1.92 -4.76
CA GLN A 78 15.52 2.59 -5.10
C GLN A 78 15.27 3.82 -5.98
N ASN A 79 14.39 3.73 -6.97
CA ASN A 79 14.09 4.87 -7.83
C ASN A 79 13.38 5.99 -7.07
N ALA A 80 12.34 5.66 -6.29
CA ALA A 80 11.68 6.62 -5.41
C ALA A 80 12.71 7.33 -4.52
N SER A 81 13.62 6.57 -3.88
CA SER A 81 14.71 7.13 -3.06
C SER A 81 15.67 8.03 -3.85
N ARG A 82 16.01 7.68 -5.10
CA ARG A 82 16.88 8.49 -5.97
C ARG A 82 16.20 9.80 -6.38
N ILE A 83 14.90 9.78 -6.66
CA ILE A 83 14.13 11.00 -6.95
C ILE A 83 14.02 11.86 -5.71
N THR A 84 13.73 11.29 -4.53
CA THR A 84 13.78 12.02 -3.25
C THR A 84 15.11 12.73 -3.09
N ALA A 85 16.24 12.01 -3.24
CA ALA A 85 17.57 12.59 -3.09
C ALA A 85 17.84 13.77 -4.02
N LYS A 86 17.34 13.71 -5.26
CA LYS A 86 17.44 14.83 -6.21
C LYS A 86 16.62 16.02 -5.74
N ILE A 87 15.35 15.82 -5.39
CA ILE A 87 14.43 16.90 -4.98
C ILE A 87 14.95 17.65 -3.76
N VAL A 88 15.49 16.94 -2.77
CA VAL A 88 16.05 17.58 -1.57
C VAL A 88 17.46 18.13 -1.80
N GLY A 89 18.00 18.07 -3.02
CA GLY A 89 19.33 18.61 -3.35
C GLY A 89 20.51 17.80 -2.81
N CYS A 90 20.29 16.52 -2.46
CA CYS A 90 21.35 15.61 -2.03
C CYS A 90 21.98 14.82 -3.18
N ALA A 91 21.38 14.86 -4.38
CA ALA A 91 21.90 14.24 -5.60
C ALA A 91 21.66 15.16 -6.81
N ASN A 92 22.47 15.00 -7.85
CA ASN A 92 22.38 15.82 -9.05
C ASN A 92 21.18 15.41 -9.93
N PHE A 93 20.47 16.40 -10.46
CA PHE A 93 19.30 16.19 -11.33
C PHE A 93 19.66 15.69 -12.74
N PHE A 94 20.86 16.01 -13.23
CA PHE A 94 21.25 15.70 -14.60
C PHE A 94 21.40 14.19 -14.84
N PRO A 95 20.98 13.66 -16.00
CA PRO A 95 21.21 12.26 -16.36
C PRO A 95 22.70 11.89 -16.23
N ASN A 96 23.01 10.72 -15.68
CA ASN A 96 24.38 10.20 -15.48
C ASN A 96 25.33 11.03 -14.57
N SER A 97 24.82 12.09 -13.93
CA SER A 97 25.64 12.94 -13.04
C SER A 97 25.81 12.39 -11.62
N SER A 98 24.94 11.46 -11.20
CA SER A 98 25.07 10.74 -9.94
C SER A 98 25.49 9.29 -10.23
N LYS A 99 26.65 8.89 -9.73
CA LYS A 99 27.18 7.53 -9.90
C LYS A 99 26.59 6.59 -8.86
N TRP A 100 25.43 6.01 -9.14
CA TRP A 100 24.72 5.14 -8.18
C TRP A 100 25.38 3.78 -7.95
N ASP A 101 26.34 3.41 -8.79
CA ASP A 101 27.16 2.20 -8.65
C ASP A 101 28.46 2.47 -7.88
N ASP A 102 28.76 3.74 -7.58
CA ASP A 102 29.90 4.15 -6.77
C ASP A 102 29.48 4.28 -5.30
N LEU A 103 30.03 3.41 -4.45
CA LEU A 103 29.70 3.38 -3.02
C LEU A 103 30.06 4.68 -2.30
N GLU A 104 31.14 5.35 -2.70
CA GLU A 104 31.57 6.58 -2.04
C GLU A 104 30.61 7.73 -2.33
N GLU A 105 30.16 7.87 -3.58
CA GLU A 105 29.16 8.85 -3.98
C GLU A 105 27.81 8.56 -3.31
N VAL A 106 27.41 7.29 -3.28
CA VAL A 106 26.20 6.83 -2.57
C VAL A 106 26.25 7.20 -1.08
N GLU A 107 27.39 7.02 -0.41
CA GLU A 107 27.55 7.41 0.99
C GLU A 107 27.46 8.93 1.20
N LYS A 108 27.96 9.75 0.26
CA LYS A 108 27.78 11.22 0.30
C LYS A 108 26.30 11.60 0.22
N VAL A 109 25.54 10.96 -0.68
CA VAL A 109 24.09 11.17 -0.80
C VAL A 109 23.38 10.78 0.50
N ILE A 110 23.69 9.61 1.09
CA ILE A 110 23.09 9.17 2.35
C ILE A 110 23.41 10.15 3.49
N LYS A 111 24.65 10.62 3.61
CA LYS A 111 25.05 11.60 4.63
C LYS A 111 24.23 12.88 4.49
N CYS A 112 24.05 13.40 3.28
CA CYS A 112 23.19 14.55 3.04
C CYS A 112 21.73 14.28 3.43
N LEU A 113 21.17 13.13 3.04
CA LEU A 113 19.79 12.77 3.39
C LEU A 113 19.56 12.71 4.90
N ARG A 114 20.55 12.24 5.68
CA ARG A 114 20.50 12.21 7.15
C ARG A 114 20.52 13.60 7.80
N LEU A 115 20.95 14.63 7.07
CA LEU A 115 20.92 16.02 7.53
C LEU A 115 19.60 16.72 7.21
N LYS A 116 18.73 16.10 6.38
CA LYS A 116 17.41 16.65 6.07
C LYS A 116 16.44 16.45 7.21
N SER A 117 15.51 17.38 7.35
CA SER A 117 14.45 17.24 8.35
C SER A 117 13.48 16.11 7.97
N ALA A 118 12.91 15.45 8.97
CA ALA A 118 11.89 14.43 8.73
C ALA A 118 10.69 14.99 7.96
N LYS A 119 10.31 16.26 8.22
CA LYS A 119 9.22 16.93 7.50
C LYS A 119 9.55 17.10 6.02
N GLU A 120 10.74 17.61 5.69
CA GLU A 120 11.17 17.79 4.30
C GLU A 120 11.17 16.47 3.52
N LEU A 121 11.64 15.38 4.13
CA LEU A 121 11.61 14.05 3.52
C LEU A 121 10.18 13.54 3.35
N SER A 122 9.30 13.76 4.34
CA SER A 122 7.89 13.36 4.29
C SER A 122 7.10 14.14 3.23
N ASP A 123 7.24 15.47 3.18
CA ASP A 123 6.61 16.31 2.17
C ASP A 123 7.08 15.94 0.76
N THR A 124 8.38 15.62 0.63
CA THR A 124 8.96 15.15 -0.64
C THR A 124 8.39 13.79 -1.03
N GLN A 125 8.23 12.86 -0.08
CA GLN A 125 7.62 11.56 -0.34
C GLN A 125 6.21 11.73 -0.92
N GLU A 126 5.36 12.54 -0.28
CA GLU A 126 4.02 12.82 -0.79
C GLU A 126 4.06 13.38 -2.23
N THR A 127 4.98 14.31 -2.49
CA THR A 127 5.15 14.92 -3.80
C THR A 127 5.53 13.90 -4.87
N ILE A 128 6.49 13.01 -4.60
CA ILE A 128 6.94 12.03 -5.61
C ILE A 128 5.91 10.90 -5.79
N GLU A 129 5.18 10.55 -4.75
CA GLU A 129 4.09 9.58 -4.82
C GLU A 129 2.94 10.12 -5.67
N ALA A 130 2.64 11.42 -5.55
CA ALA A 130 1.71 12.10 -6.44
C ALA A 130 2.19 12.02 -7.91
N MET A 131 3.49 12.21 -8.15
CA MET A 131 4.12 12.03 -9.48
C MET A 131 4.24 10.56 -9.94
N GLY A 132 3.70 9.59 -9.18
CA GLY A 132 3.70 8.17 -9.53
C GLY A 132 4.90 7.35 -9.04
N TYR A 133 5.90 7.97 -8.40
CA TYR A 133 7.04 7.28 -7.78
C TYR A 133 6.67 6.76 -6.38
N GLN A 134 5.93 5.66 -6.36
CA GLN A 134 5.42 5.08 -5.12
C GLN A 134 6.45 4.19 -4.41
N PHE A 135 6.64 4.43 -3.11
CA PHE A 135 7.26 3.44 -2.24
C PHE A 135 6.34 2.23 -2.09
N ARG A 136 6.91 1.04 -2.17
CA ARG A 136 6.21 -0.24 -2.01
C ARG A 136 6.51 -0.83 -0.64
N PHE A 137 5.44 -1.31 0.00
CA PHE A 137 5.46 -1.94 1.33
C PHE A 137 6.38 -3.16 1.43
N ILE A 138 6.53 -3.92 0.34
CA ILE A 138 7.39 -5.10 0.28
C ILE A 138 8.29 -4.98 -0.95
N ALA A 139 9.60 -5.07 -0.74
CA ALA A 139 10.59 -5.04 -1.82
C ALA A 139 11.68 -6.07 -1.55
N ARG A 140 12.24 -6.64 -2.62
CA ARG A 140 13.38 -7.57 -2.50
C ARG A 140 14.61 -6.84 -1.96
N ASP A 141 15.26 -7.48 -1.01
CA ASP A 141 16.56 -7.08 -0.49
C ASP A 141 17.61 -8.17 -0.72
N SER A 142 18.87 -7.85 -0.46
CA SER A 142 20.01 -8.74 -0.68
C SER A 142 21.06 -8.55 0.41
N GLY A 143 21.87 -9.58 0.63
CA GLY A 143 22.87 -9.63 1.70
C GLY A 143 22.57 -10.73 2.72
N GLU A 144 23.47 -10.88 3.69
CA GLU A 144 23.42 -11.93 4.71
C GLU A 144 22.15 -11.86 5.58
N ASN A 145 21.67 -10.63 5.85
CA ASN A 145 20.49 -10.35 6.67
C ASN A 145 19.24 -10.00 5.85
N ALA A 146 19.18 -10.43 4.58
CA ALA A 146 18.04 -10.15 3.71
C ALA A 146 16.75 -10.79 4.23
N ILE A 147 15.68 -10.00 4.31
CA ILE A 147 14.35 -10.43 4.77
C ILE A 147 13.55 -11.05 3.63
N VAL A 148 13.66 -10.48 2.43
CA VAL A 148 12.98 -10.89 1.19
C VAL A 148 14.04 -11.16 0.11
N PRO A 149 14.89 -12.19 0.29
CA PRO A 149 16.02 -12.44 -0.61
C PRO A 149 15.61 -12.95 -2.01
N ARG A 150 14.40 -13.49 -2.14
CA ARG A 150 13.92 -14.28 -3.29
C ARG A 150 12.61 -13.71 -3.84
N SER A 151 12.10 -14.28 -4.94
CA SER A 151 10.77 -13.90 -5.43
C SER A 151 9.69 -14.31 -4.42
N TYR A 152 8.51 -13.71 -4.54
CA TYR A 152 7.38 -14.06 -3.69
C TYR A 152 6.99 -15.53 -3.83
N GLU A 153 6.96 -16.03 -5.07
CA GLU A 153 6.65 -17.42 -5.39
C GLU A 153 7.66 -18.40 -4.81
N GLU A 154 8.95 -18.04 -4.79
CA GLU A 154 10.00 -18.83 -4.16
C GLU A 154 9.83 -18.82 -2.62
N MET A 155 9.59 -17.66 -2.03
CA MET A 155 9.35 -17.53 -0.60
C MET A 155 8.11 -18.29 -0.15
N LEU A 156 7.02 -18.26 -0.93
CA LEU A 156 5.81 -19.04 -0.70
C LEU A 156 6.05 -20.56 -0.68
N ARG A 157 7.05 -21.06 -1.43
CA ARG A 157 7.43 -22.48 -1.41
C ARG A 157 8.24 -22.85 -0.18
N GLU A 158 8.80 -21.87 0.52
CA GLU A 158 9.66 -22.05 1.68
C GLU A 158 9.02 -21.58 3.00
N THR A 159 7.77 -21.09 2.93
CA THR A 159 6.98 -20.64 4.08
C THR A 159 6.89 -21.70 5.16
N LEU A 160 6.89 -21.28 6.43
CA LEU A 160 6.68 -22.21 7.53
C LEU A 160 5.26 -22.81 7.51
N ALA A 161 5.18 -24.10 7.81
CA ALA A 161 3.91 -24.74 8.13
C ALA A 161 3.59 -24.45 9.60
N ILE A 162 2.80 -23.39 9.84
CA ILE A 162 2.35 -22.94 11.16
C ILE A 162 0.84 -22.68 11.13
N PRO A 163 0.11 -22.80 12.25
CA PRO A 163 -1.30 -22.46 12.30
C PRO A 163 -1.58 -21.04 11.81
N VAL A 164 -2.65 -20.88 11.04
CA VAL A 164 -3.07 -19.61 10.43
C VAL A 164 -4.55 -19.36 10.69
N LEU A 165 -4.88 -18.22 11.29
CA LEU A 165 -6.22 -17.64 11.24
C LEU A 165 -6.20 -16.48 10.26
N SER A 166 -7.00 -16.53 9.21
CA SER A 166 -7.00 -15.54 8.15
C SER A 166 -8.42 -15.15 7.77
N GLY A 167 -8.66 -13.92 7.37
CA GLY A 167 -9.97 -13.53 6.86
C GLY A 167 -10.07 -12.09 6.43
N THR A 168 -11.25 -11.71 5.95
CA THR A 168 -11.55 -10.38 5.39
C THR A 168 -12.87 -9.86 5.96
N VAL A 169 -13.15 -8.59 5.73
CA VAL A 169 -14.51 -8.04 5.88
C VAL A 169 -15.25 -8.07 4.53
N ALA A 170 -16.58 -8.15 4.56
CA ALA A 170 -17.39 -8.28 3.34
C ALA A 170 -17.34 -7.08 2.38
N LYS A 171 -16.92 -5.90 2.85
CA LYS A 171 -16.90 -4.65 2.08
C LYS A 171 -15.64 -3.84 2.36
N GLU A 172 -14.48 -4.44 2.13
CA GLU A 172 -13.15 -3.89 2.39
C GLU A 172 -13.05 -2.39 2.03
N PHE A 173 -12.95 -2.03 0.75
CA PHE A 173 -12.77 -0.65 0.36
C PHE A 173 -13.99 -0.10 -0.38
N LEU A 174 -14.57 -0.89 -1.28
CA LEU A 174 -15.57 -0.42 -2.25
C LEU A 174 -15.12 0.84 -3.00
N TYR A 175 -13.81 1.01 -3.24
CA TYR A 175 -13.28 2.18 -3.95
C TYR A 175 -13.83 2.29 -5.36
N SER A 176 -14.20 1.17 -5.97
CA SER A 176 -14.85 1.15 -7.27
C SER A 176 -16.34 1.51 -7.21
N LYS A 177 -16.87 2.12 -6.14
CA LYS A 177 -18.21 2.73 -6.18
C LYS A 177 -18.41 3.74 -7.31
N THR A 178 -17.33 4.34 -7.83
CA THR A 178 -17.37 5.21 -9.02
C THR A 178 -17.82 4.46 -10.29
N THR A 179 -17.80 3.12 -10.28
CA THR A 179 -18.35 2.28 -11.36
C THR A 179 -19.87 2.27 -11.38
N ILE A 180 -20.56 2.87 -10.41
CA ILE A 180 -22.01 3.03 -10.43
C ILE A 180 -22.35 4.46 -10.85
N ILE A 181 -23.25 4.59 -11.82
CA ILE A 181 -23.81 5.87 -12.26
C ILE A 181 -25.33 5.83 -12.28
N LYS A 182 -25.96 6.98 -12.08
CA LYS A 182 -27.39 7.16 -12.33
C LYS A 182 -27.59 7.46 -13.81
N LEU A 183 -28.37 6.63 -14.48
CA LEU A 183 -28.70 6.79 -15.90
C LEU A 183 -29.78 7.87 -16.10
N PRO A 184 -29.96 8.41 -17.33
CA PRO A 184 -30.96 9.45 -17.61
C PRO A 184 -32.41 9.05 -17.24
N ASN A 185 -32.73 7.75 -17.29
CA ASN A 185 -34.02 7.19 -16.90
C ASN A 185 -34.19 7.04 -15.37
N GLY A 186 -33.21 7.48 -14.58
CA GLY A 186 -33.23 7.41 -13.11
C GLY A 186 -32.76 6.09 -12.50
N THR A 187 -32.54 5.03 -13.29
CA THR A 187 -32.04 3.74 -12.79
C THR A 187 -30.53 3.77 -12.57
N LEU A 188 -30.01 2.88 -11.73
CA LEU A 188 -28.58 2.68 -11.60
C LEU A 188 -28.03 1.85 -12.77
N GLY A 189 -26.82 2.15 -13.20
CA GLY A 189 -26.10 1.41 -14.22
C GLY A 189 -24.60 1.39 -13.95
N VAL A 190 -23.86 0.62 -14.74
CA VAL A 190 -22.39 0.53 -14.66
C VAL A 190 -21.76 1.63 -15.52
N ASN A 191 -20.88 2.41 -14.92
CA ASN A 191 -20.01 3.36 -15.60
C ASN A 191 -18.86 2.61 -16.27
N LYS A 192 -19.03 2.29 -17.55
CA LYS A 192 -18.04 1.52 -18.33
C LYS A 192 -16.68 2.21 -18.43
N THR A 193 -16.64 3.55 -18.42
CA THR A 193 -15.38 4.31 -18.47
C THR A 193 -14.58 4.11 -17.18
N GLU A 194 -15.22 4.32 -16.03
CA GLU A 194 -14.58 4.08 -14.72
C GLU A 194 -14.24 2.59 -14.54
N LEU A 195 -15.13 1.68 -14.95
CA LEU A 195 -14.87 0.26 -14.87
C LEU A 195 -13.65 -0.16 -15.68
N LYS A 196 -13.43 0.43 -16.88
CA LYS A 196 -12.23 0.16 -17.67
C LYS A 196 -10.94 0.61 -16.97
N ILE A 197 -10.98 1.74 -16.26
CA ILE A 197 -9.84 2.23 -15.45
C ILE A 197 -9.56 1.26 -14.31
N TRP A 198 -10.60 0.86 -13.56
CA TRP A 198 -10.47 -0.09 -12.47
C TRP A 198 -10.04 -1.48 -12.95
N ALA A 199 -10.50 -1.94 -14.11
CA ALA A 199 -10.08 -3.19 -14.72
C ALA A 199 -8.58 -3.17 -15.00
N LYS A 200 -8.08 -2.16 -15.72
CA LYS A 200 -6.64 -2.02 -15.98
C LYS A 200 -5.84 -2.01 -14.68
N ARG A 201 -6.24 -1.17 -13.71
CA ARG A 201 -5.56 -1.04 -12.41
C ARG A 201 -5.55 -2.35 -11.63
N SER A 202 -6.67 -3.06 -11.60
CA SER A 202 -6.78 -4.30 -10.84
C SER A 202 -5.90 -5.40 -11.44
N ILE A 203 -5.79 -5.46 -12.77
CA ILE A 203 -4.87 -6.37 -13.47
C ILE A 203 -3.41 -6.04 -13.15
N GLU A 204 -3.04 -4.76 -13.15
CA GLU A 204 -1.69 -4.32 -12.76
C GLU A 204 -1.38 -4.63 -11.29
N ASN A 205 -2.35 -4.42 -10.39
CA ASN A 205 -2.26 -4.79 -8.97
C ASN A 205 -2.20 -6.32 -8.78
N PHE A 206 -2.73 -7.09 -9.74
CA PHE A 206 -2.58 -8.53 -9.81
C PHE A 206 -1.30 -8.98 -10.55
N HIS A 207 -0.33 -8.06 -10.68
CA HIS A 207 1.03 -8.25 -11.22
C HIS A 207 1.14 -8.43 -12.74
N TYR A 208 0.12 -8.04 -13.50
CA TYR A 208 0.17 -8.03 -14.95
C TYR A 208 0.35 -6.60 -15.45
N LEU A 209 1.60 -6.14 -15.48
CA LEU A 209 1.91 -4.79 -15.95
C LEU A 209 1.70 -4.65 -17.45
N ASN A 210 1.23 -3.47 -17.87
CA ASN A 210 0.89 -3.16 -19.26
C ASN A 210 -0.06 -4.19 -19.89
N PRO A 211 -1.22 -4.45 -19.26
CA PRO A 211 -2.07 -5.58 -19.66
C PRO A 211 -2.62 -5.42 -21.07
N LYS A 212 -2.79 -6.55 -21.77
CA LYS A 212 -3.32 -6.56 -23.15
C LYS A 212 -4.71 -5.91 -23.19
N PRO A 213 -5.02 -5.14 -24.26
CA PRO A 213 -6.36 -4.57 -24.44
C PRO A 213 -7.49 -5.61 -24.39
N THR A 214 -7.23 -6.83 -24.88
CA THR A 214 -8.17 -7.96 -24.83
C THR A 214 -8.48 -8.41 -23.40
N THR A 215 -7.47 -8.43 -22.54
CA THR A 215 -7.60 -8.82 -21.13
C THR A 215 -8.34 -7.75 -20.33
N ILE A 216 -8.05 -6.48 -20.60
CA ILE A 216 -8.82 -5.36 -20.04
C ILE A 216 -10.30 -5.49 -20.44
N ALA A 217 -10.59 -5.74 -21.72
CA ALA A 217 -11.96 -5.90 -22.20
C ALA A 217 -12.69 -7.08 -21.54
N ALA A 218 -12.03 -8.24 -21.41
CA ALA A 218 -12.60 -9.40 -20.73
C ALA A 218 -12.87 -9.14 -19.24
N THR A 219 -11.99 -8.39 -18.57
CA THR A 219 -12.18 -7.97 -17.17
C THR A 219 -13.33 -6.99 -17.05
N VAL A 220 -13.48 -6.04 -17.98
CA VAL A 220 -14.66 -5.16 -18.01
C VAL A 220 -15.94 -5.98 -18.14
N GLU A 221 -15.96 -7.00 -19.00
CA GLU A 221 -17.14 -7.84 -19.19
C GLU A 221 -17.49 -8.66 -17.93
N GLU A 222 -16.50 -9.30 -17.28
CA GLU A 222 -16.71 -10.05 -16.03
C GLU A 222 -17.37 -9.19 -14.95
N TYR A 223 -16.97 -7.92 -14.86
CA TYR A 223 -17.42 -6.97 -13.85
C TYR A 223 -18.54 -6.03 -14.33
N ASN A 224 -19.13 -6.26 -15.51
CA ASN A 224 -20.16 -5.40 -16.12
C ASN A 224 -21.56 -5.59 -15.48
N SER A 225 -21.63 -5.64 -14.16
CA SER A 225 -22.88 -5.61 -13.39
C SER A 225 -22.68 -4.82 -12.11
N ILE A 226 -23.74 -4.18 -11.61
CA ILE A 226 -23.66 -3.39 -10.38
C ILE A 226 -23.14 -4.22 -9.20
N PRO A 227 -23.64 -5.46 -8.95
CA PRO A 227 -23.18 -6.25 -7.80
C PRO A 227 -21.71 -6.65 -7.87
N LYS A 228 -21.12 -6.78 -9.07
CA LYS A 228 -19.70 -7.13 -9.23
C LYS A 228 -18.79 -5.92 -9.31
N SER A 229 -19.19 -4.88 -10.06
CA SER A 229 -18.32 -3.74 -10.40
C SER A 229 -17.71 -3.03 -9.19
N VAL A 230 -18.42 -3.00 -8.06
CA VAL A 230 -17.96 -2.37 -6.81
C VAL A 230 -16.94 -3.18 -6.02
N TYR A 231 -16.69 -4.44 -6.38
CA TYR A 231 -15.74 -5.34 -5.71
C TYR A 231 -14.50 -5.65 -6.54
N ILE A 232 -14.39 -5.17 -7.79
CA ILE A 232 -13.23 -5.46 -8.65
C ILE A 232 -11.88 -5.16 -7.97
N PHE A 233 -11.83 -4.09 -7.18
CA PHE A 233 -10.65 -3.72 -6.42
C PHE A 233 -10.48 -4.59 -5.16
N ASP A 234 -11.55 -4.83 -4.41
CA ASP A 234 -11.51 -5.67 -3.19
C ASP A 234 -11.09 -7.11 -3.52
N ASP A 235 -11.52 -7.64 -4.67
CA ASP A 235 -11.16 -8.97 -5.15
C ASP A 235 -9.65 -9.13 -5.30
N VAL A 236 -8.98 -8.17 -5.96
CA VAL A 236 -7.53 -8.26 -6.19
C VAL A 236 -6.69 -7.82 -5.01
N GLU A 237 -7.22 -6.92 -4.17
CA GLU A 237 -6.48 -6.39 -3.03
C GLU A 237 -6.58 -7.26 -1.79
N GLN A 238 -7.70 -7.95 -1.58
CA GLN A 238 -7.99 -8.59 -0.29
C GLN A 238 -8.43 -10.04 -0.46
N TYR A 239 -9.51 -10.29 -1.21
CA TYR A 239 -10.16 -11.61 -1.22
C TYR A 239 -9.29 -12.68 -1.90
N VAL A 240 -8.82 -12.42 -3.13
CA VAL A 240 -7.99 -13.39 -3.85
C VAL A 240 -6.62 -13.60 -3.20
N PRO A 241 -5.89 -12.55 -2.75
CA PRO A 241 -4.65 -12.73 -1.99
C PRO A 241 -4.83 -13.54 -0.69
N THR A 242 -5.88 -13.26 0.07
CA THR A 242 -6.21 -14.02 1.30
C THR A 242 -6.46 -15.49 0.98
N TYR A 243 -7.27 -15.77 -0.04
CA TYR A 243 -7.55 -17.14 -0.48
C TYR A 243 -6.27 -17.86 -0.94
N ASN A 244 -5.45 -17.20 -1.76
CA ASN A 244 -4.23 -17.78 -2.32
C ASN A 244 -3.22 -18.14 -1.22
N PHE A 245 -3.08 -17.28 -0.20
CA PHE A 245 -2.24 -17.57 0.94
C PHE A 245 -2.79 -18.74 1.78
N ALA A 246 -4.10 -18.77 2.02
CA ALA A 246 -4.75 -19.89 2.72
C ALA A 246 -4.56 -21.23 2.00
N VAL A 247 -4.71 -21.26 0.67
CA VAL A 247 -4.43 -22.44 -0.17
C VAL A 247 -2.97 -22.85 -0.05
N ASN A 248 -2.02 -21.91 -0.18
CA ASN A 248 -0.61 -22.22 -0.07
C ASN A 248 -0.28 -22.85 1.28
N GLN A 249 -0.73 -22.25 2.39
CA GLN A 249 -0.46 -22.77 3.73
C GLN A 249 -1.11 -24.13 3.98
N ALA A 250 -2.36 -24.33 3.54
CA ALA A 250 -3.06 -25.61 3.69
C ALA A 250 -2.37 -26.74 2.91
N LEU A 251 -1.92 -26.48 1.67
CA LEU A 251 -1.16 -27.46 0.87
C LEU A 251 0.20 -27.82 1.49
N ARG A 252 0.71 -26.98 2.38
CA ARG A 252 1.94 -27.24 3.17
C ARG A 252 1.68 -28.00 4.48
N GLY A 253 0.42 -28.36 4.75
CA GLY A 253 0.03 -29.05 5.97
C GLY A 253 -0.21 -28.13 7.17
N SER A 254 -0.33 -26.82 6.95
CA SER A 254 -0.70 -25.89 8.03
C SER A 254 -2.18 -26.04 8.41
N ASP A 255 -2.45 -25.84 9.69
CA ASP A 255 -3.82 -25.70 10.18
C ASP A 255 -4.34 -24.30 9.88
N VAL A 256 -5.08 -24.18 8.77
CA VAL A 256 -5.62 -22.89 8.30
C VAL A 256 -7.10 -22.78 8.65
N PHE A 257 -7.52 -21.62 9.15
CA PHE A 257 -8.92 -21.29 9.42
C PHE A 257 -9.24 -19.96 8.72
N LEU A 258 -10.12 -20.02 7.71
CA LEU A 258 -10.51 -18.86 6.91
C LEU A 258 -11.86 -18.30 7.38
N TYR A 259 -11.99 -16.98 7.48
CA TYR A 259 -13.24 -16.30 7.82
C TYR A 259 -13.61 -15.15 6.88
N GLU A 260 -14.88 -14.78 6.91
CA GLU A 260 -15.41 -13.54 6.35
C GLU A 260 -16.27 -12.86 7.43
N TYR A 261 -15.93 -11.62 7.80
CA TYR A 261 -16.69 -10.81 8.74
C TYR A 261 -17.75 -10.00 7.97
N ILE A 262 -19.02 -10.22 8.28
CA ILE A 262 -20.14 -9.64 7.54
C ILE A 262 -21.07 -8.76 8.37
N TYR A 263 -20.81 -8.62 9.68
CA TYR A 263 -21.69 -7.88 10.58
C TYR A 263 -21.78 -6.40 10.21
N GLN A 264 -23.00 -5.92 9.96
CA GLN A 264 -23.26 -4.58 9.40
C GLN A 264 -23.84 -3.59 10.40
N ASP A 265 -24.36 -4.07 11.53
CA ASP A 265 -25.11 -3.27 12.48
C ASP A 265 -24.20 -2.68 13.57
N VAL A 266 -23.14 -2.00 13.14
CA VAL A 266 -22.17 -1.38 14.07
C VAL A 266 -22.67 -0.08 14.67
N GLY A 267 -23.72 0.53 14.11
CA GLY A 267 -24.38 1.73 14.64
C GLY A 267 -23.41 2.82 15.13
N ASP A 268 -23.60 3.23 16.38
CA ASP A 268 -22.74 4.19 17.09
C ASP A 268 -21.56 3.52 17.82
N ALA A 269 -21.41 2.20 17.73
CA ALA A 269 -20.29 1.48 18.31
C ALA A 269 -18.96 1.77 17.59
N TYR A 270 -19.00 2.24 16.34
CA TYR A 270 -17.80 2.67 15.61
C TYR A 270 -17.72 4.19 15.54
N ASP A 271 -16.66 4.77 16.10
CA ASP A 271 -16.34 6.20 16.00
C ASP A 271 -15.57 6.49 14.71
N SER A 272 -16.25 7.08 13.72
CA SER A 272 -15.63 7.52 12.47
C SER A 272 -14.87 8.85 12.57
N GLY A 273 -14.77 9.43 13.76
CA GLY A 273 -14.14 10.73 14.00
C GLY A 273 -15.01 11.91 13.54
N PRO A 274 -14.42 13.13 13.49
CA PRO A 274 -15.15 14.38 13.26
C PRO A 274 -15.75 14.51 11.86
N HIS A 275 -15.24 13.74 10.90
CA HIS A 275 -15.89 13.57 9.61
C HIS A 275 -17.09 12.65 9.81
N LYS A 276 -18.28 13.25 9.93
CA LYS A 276 -19.58 12.57 9.95
C LYS A 276 -19.83 11.93 8.58
N ILE A 277 -19.03 10.92 8.24
CA ILE A 277 -19.36 9.97 7.20
C ILE A 277 -20.78 9.48 7.57
N PRO A 278 -21.78 9.57 6.68
CA PRO A 278 -23.10 9.02 6.93
C PRO A 278 -22.95 7.62 7.52
N ARG A 279 -23.70 7.28 8.59
CA ARG A 279 -23.69 5.95 9.23
C ARG A 279 -23.92 4.88 8.14
N TYR A 280 -22.85 4.44 7.48
CA TYR A 280 -22.93 3.67 6.25
C TYR A 280 -22.93 2.19 6.61
N LYS A 281 -23.60 1.42 5.74
CA LYS A 281 -23.61 -0.04 5.71
C LYS A 281 -22.20 -0.62 5.92
N SER A 282 -21.96 -1.16 7.11
CA SER A 282 -20.75 -1.89 7.51
C SER A 282 -20.78 -3.32 6.94
N PRO A 283 -19.73 -4.15 7.12
CA PRO A 283 -18.39 -3.82 7.63
C PRO A 283 -17.43 -3.37 6.53
N LYS A 284 -16.78 -2.23 6.76
CA LYS A 284 -15.65 -1.74 5.97
C LYS A 284 -14.33 -2.16 6.57
N HIS A 285 -13.26 -2.02 5.78
CA HIS A 285 -11.89 -2.32 6.18
C HIS A 285 -11.56 -1.78 7.57
N ALA A 286 -10.98 -2.65 8.42
CA ALA A 286 -10.58 -2.40 9.80
C ALA A 286 -11.69 -2.08 10.81
N GLN A 287 -12.98 -2.02 10.42
CA GLN A 287 -14.06 -1.68 11.36
C GLN A 287 -14.31 -2.77 12.41
N GLU A 288 -14.07 -4.03 12.06
CA GLU A 288 -14.13 -5.18 12.95
C GLU A 288 -13.09 -5.11 14.09
N LEU A 289 -12.00 -4.36 13.89
CA LEU A 289 -10.98 -4.17 14.92
C LEU A 289 -11.50 -3.37 16.13
N SER A 290 -12.61 -2.64 15.98
CA SER A 290 -13.27 -2.01 17.13
C SER A 290 -13.68 -3.06 18.17
N TYR A 291 -14.23 -4.19 17.73
CA TYR A 291 -14.65 -5.30 18.58
C TYR A 291 -13.50 -6.23 19.00
N LEU A 292 -12.30 -6.03 18.49
CA LEU A 292 -11.13 -6.87 18.80
C LEU A 292 -10.09 -6.14 19.64
N LEU A 293 -9.57 -5.03 19.10
CA LEU A 293 -8.46 -4.25 19.67
C LEU A 293 -8.94 -2.98 20.38
N GLY A 294 -10.22 -2.63 20.26
CA GLY A 294 -10.76 -1.39 20.82
C GLY A 294 -10.36 -0.14 20.02
N LEU A 295 -10.01 -0.30 18.74
CA LEU A 295 -9.73 0.83 17.85
C LEU A 295 -11.03 1.52 17.43
N HIS A 296 -11.03 2.85 17.40
CA HIS A 296 -12.20 3.64 16.95
C HIS A 296 -13.51 3.24 17.66
N VAL A 297 -13.44 2.95 18.95
CA VAL A 297 -14.61 2.59 19.76
C VAL A 297 -15.45 3.83 20.00
N GLY A 298 -16.70 3.78 19.54
CA GLY A 298 -17.74 4.76 19.85
C GLY A 298 -18.57 4.37 21.07
N ASN A 299 -19.85 4.70 21.03
CA ASN A 299 -20.78 4.41 22.12
C ASN A 299 -21.29 2.98 22.04
N TYR A 300 -20.62 2.09 22.78
CA TYR A 300 -21.07 0.71 22.92
C TYR A 300 -22.35 0.61 23.73
N THR A 301 -23.28 -0.19 23.22
CA THR A 301 -24.43 -0.70 23.97
C THR A 301 -24.09 -2.03 24.64
N ALA A 302 -25.01 -2.57 25.45
CA ALA A 302 -24.86 -3.90 26.02
C ALA A 302 -24.66 -5.00 24.96
N LYS A 303 -25.30 -4.86 23.79
CA LYS A 303 -25.13 -5.76 22.62
C LYS A 303 -23.70 -5.70 22.11
N ASP A 304 -23.12 -4.52 21.96
CA ASP A 304 -21.77 -4.31 21.44
C ASP A 304 -20.70 -4.89 22.37
N HIS A 305 -20.92 -4.81 23.69
CA HIS A 305 -20.07 -5.51 24.67
C HIS A 305 -20.13 -7.04 24.53
N GLN A 306 -21.30 -7.60 24.23
CA GLN A 306 -21.42 -9.04 23.95
C GLN A 306 -20.73 -9.42 22.64
N ILE A 307 -20.89 -8.62 21.58
CA ILE A 307 -20.21 -8.82 20.29
C ILE A 307 -18.68 -8.77 20.49
N ARG A 308 -18.17 -7.78 21.22
CA ARG A 308 -16.75 -7.68 21.56
C ARG A 308 -16.24 -8.96 22.23
N TYR A 309 -16.98 -9.49 23.20
CA TYR A 309 -16.63 -10.74 23.85
C TYR A 309 -16.63 -11.92 22.87
N LEU A 310 -17.71 -12.11 22.11
CA LEU A 310 -17.85 -13.22 21.17
C LEU A 310 -16.80 -13.20 20.06
N TYR A 311 -16.48 -12.01 19.53
CA TYR A 311 -15.52 -11.82 18.46
C TYR A 311 -14.08 -11.99 18.97
N SER A 312 -13.69 -11.32 20.05
CA SER A 312 -12.35 -11.46 20.63
C SER A 312 -12.04 -12.89 21.06
N GLN A 313 -13.05 -13.64 21.53
CA GLN A 313 -12.89 -15.05 21.91
C GLN A 313 -12.39 -15.92 20.74
N ILE A 314 -12.73 -15.59 19.48
CA ILE A 314 -12.22 -16.32 18.30
C ILE A 314 -10.70 -16.30 18.27
N PHE A 315 -10.13 -15.12 18.50
CA PHE A 315 -8.69 -14.89 18.45
C PHE A 315 -8.01 -15.45 19.69
N VAL A 316 -8.63 -15.29 20.86
CA VAL A 316 -8.13 -15.88 22.12
C VAL A 316 -8.06 -17.41 22.01
N ASP A 317 -9.11 -18.07 21.52
CA ASP A 317 -9.12 -19.52 21.32
C ASP A 317 -7.99 -19.94 20.36
N PHE A 318 -7.83 -19.22 19.24
CA PHE A 318 -6.77 -19.49 18.28
C PHE A 318 -5.36 -19.31 18.86
N ILE A 319 -5.09 -18.19 19.55
CA ILE A 319 -3.80 -17.94 20.21
C ILE A 319 -3.50 -19.01 21.26
N ASN A 320 -4.52 -19.45 21.99
CA ASN A 320 -4.36 -20.43 23.06
C ASN A 320 -4.23 -21.88 22.58
N HIS A 321 -4.83 -22.23 21.45
CA HIS A 321 -4.98 -23.63 21.05
C HIS A 321 -4.56 -23.93 19.60
N GLY A 322 -4.17 -22.92 18.83
CA GLY A 322 -3.90 -23.05 17.39
C GLY A 322 -5.17 -23.29 16.57
N THR A 323 -6.34 -23.09 17.16
CA THR A 323 -7.64 -23.29 16.50
C THR A 323 -8.69 -22.35 17.10
N PRO A 324 -9.58 -21.75 16.27
CA PRO A 324 -10.69 -20.92 16.77
C PRO A 324 -11.87 -21.76 17.31
N ASN A 325 -11.72 -23.08 17.39
CA ASN A 325 -12.74 -23.99 17.89
C ASN A 325 -12.93 -23.84 19.40
N SER A 326 -14.19 -23.95 19.81
CA SER A 326 -14.58 -24.04 21.22
C SER A 326 -15.59 -25.18 21.42
N PRO A 327 -16.04 -25.47 22.66
CA PRO A 327 -17.12 -26.43 22.86
C PRO A 327 -18.39 -26.10 22.06
N THR A 328 -18.67 -24.81 21.84
CA THR A 328 -19.88 -24.31 21.17
C THR A 328 -19.65 -23.82 19.73
N ARG A 329 -18.40 -23.55 19.34
CA ARG A 329 -18.03 -23.13 17.98
C ARG A 329 -17.29 -24.23 17.24
N LYS A 330 -17.88 -24.75 16.16
CA LYS A 330 -17.26 -25.76 15.28
C LYS A 330 -16.84 -25.14 13.95
N TRP A 331 -15.54 -25.17 13.70
CA TRP A 331 -14.87 -24.55 12.57
C TRP A 331 -13.86 -25.54 11.99
N PRO A 332 -14.18 -26.20 10.85
CA PRO A 332 -13.28 -27.11 10.19
C PRO A 332 -12.09 -26.36 9.58
N LYS A 333 -10.95 -27.04 9.47
CA LYS A 333 -9.78 -26.53 8.75
C LYS A 333 -10.16 -26.18 7.31
N PHE A 334 -9.51 -25.18 6.75
CA PHE A 334 -9.67 -24.77 5.36
C PHE A 334 -9.27 -25.91 4.42
N ASN A 335 -10.16 -26.24 3.49
CA ASN A 335 -9.95 -27.22 2.46
C ASN A 335 -9.91 -26.51 1.09
N PRO A 336 -8.73 -26.48 0.42
CA PRO A 336 -8.55 -25.82 -0.87
C PRO A 336 -9.48 -26.29 -1.99
N THR A 337 -10.02 -27.52 -1.91
CA THR A 337 -10.91 -28.07 -2.94
C THR A 337 -12.31 -27.46 -2.90
N ILE A 338 -12.81 -27.13 -1.70
CA ILE A 338 -14.16 -26.59 -1.51
C ILE A 338 -14.16 -25.11 -1.10
N GLY A 339 -13.01 -24.58 -0.69
CA GLY A 339 -12.86 -23.19 -0.26
C GLY A 339 -13.76 -22.83 0.91
N ASN A 340 -13.82 -23.68 1.94
CA ASN A 340 -14.68 -23.45 3.09
C ASN A 340 -14.16 -22.32 4.00
N TYR A 341 -15.07 -21.56 4.58
CA TYR A 341 -14.76 -20.43 5.45
C TYR A 341 -15.88 -20.23 6.48
N PHE A 342 -15.58 -19.57 7.59
CA PHE A 342 -16.55 -19.26 8.63
C PHE A 342 -17.10 -17.85 8.46
N VAL A 343 -18.40 -17.71 8.38
CA VAL A 343 -19.07 -16.41 8.32
C VAL A 343 -19.22 -15.90 9.73
N ILE A 344 -18.59 -14.76 10.03
CA ILE A 344 -18.69 -14.06 11.31
C ILE A 344 -19.75 -12.98 11.18
N ASP A 345 -20.83 -13.15 11.93
CA ASP A 345 -21.96 -12.24 12.01
C ASP A 345 -22.57 -12.30 13.42
N PHE A 346 -23.38 -11.30 13.77
CA PHE A 346 -24.05 -11.20 15.06
C PHE A 346 -25.51 -10.76 14.89
N PRO A 347 -26.34 -11.55 14.17
CA PRO A 347 -27.73 -11.19 13.95
C PRO A 347 -28.51 -11.24 15.26
N ASP A 348 -29.42 -10.28 15.45
CA ASP A 348 -30.35 -10.29 16.57
C ASP A 348 -31.38 -11.42 16.44
N PRO A 349 -31.90 -11.95 17.57
CA PRO A 349 -31.54 -11.59 18.95
C PRO A 349 -30.40 -12.44 19.54
N ASP A 350 -30.02 -13.54 18.88
CA ASP A 350 -29.16 -14.58 19.47
C ASP A 350 -27.66 -14.31 19.33
N LEU A 351 -27.27 -13.31 18.52
CA LEU A 351 -25.88 -12.97 18.18
C LEU A 351 -25.05 -14.18 17.72
N LYS A 352 -25.73 -15.15 17.09
CA LYS A 352 -25.13 -16.40 16.68
C LYS A 352 -24.76 -16.35 15.20
N SER A 353 -23.47 -16.48 14.93
CA SER A 353 -22.97 -16.51 13.56
C SER A 353 -23.54 -17.69 12.76
N PRO A 354 -23.81 -17.54 11.45
CA PRO A 354 -24.31 -18.61 10.58
C PRO A 354 -23.39 -19.84 10.50
N GLY A 355 -22.10 -19.66 10.76
CA GLY A 355 -21.11 -20.73 10.74
C GLY A 355 -20.47 -20.93 9.37
N ASN A 356 -20.19 -22.19 9.03
CA ASN A 356 -19.36 -22.52 7.86
C ASN A 356 -20.13 -22.43 6.54
N LYS A 357 -19.48 -21.82 5.54
CA LYS A 357 -19.89 -21.83 4.13
C LYS A 357 -18.76 -22.37 3.25
N ASN A 358 -19.09 -22.65 2.00
CA ASN A 358 -18.15 -23.09 0.96
C ASN A 358 -18.03 -22.02 -0.14
N GLY A 359 -16.96 -22.10 -0.93
CA GLY A 359 -16.79 -21.23 -2.10
C GLY A 359 -16.42 -19.79 -1.75
N TYR A 360 -15.51 -19.57 -0.81
CA TYR A 360 -14.99 -18.23 -0.48
C TYR A 360 -14.56 -17.49 -1.76
N HIS A 361 -15.33 -16.46 -2.13
CA HIS A 361 -15.16 -15.65 -3.35
C HIS A 361 -14.83 -16.47 -4.62
N SER A 362 -15.43 -17.65 -4.80
CA SER A 362 -14.99 -18.62 -5.80
C SER A 362 -15.02 -18.12 -7.25
N GLU A 363 -15.96 -17.23 -7.59
CA GLU A 363 -16.04 -16.62 -8.92
C GLU A 363 -14.83 -15.71 -9.19
N ALA A 364 -14.52 -14.81 -8.26
CA ALA A 364 -13.36 -13.92 -8.35
C ALA A 364 -12.06 -14.72 -8.37
N VAL A 365 -11.91 -15.70 -7.45
CA VAL A 365 -10.75 -16.61 -7.39
C VAL A 365 -10.56 -17.32 -8.73
N LYS A 366 -11.63 -17.85 -9.34
CA LYS A 366 -11.56 -18.50 -10.66
C LYS A 366 -11.15 -17.52 -11.75
N PHE A 367 -11.73 -16.32 -11.77
CA PHE A 367 -11.41 -15.32 -12.77
C PHE A 367 -9.92 -14.92 -12.70
N TRP A 368 -9.47 -14.46 -11.53
CA TRP A 368 -8.13 -13.92 -11.35
C TRP A 368 -7.02 -14.98 -11.42
N ASN A 369 -7.24 -16.19 -10.89
CA ASN A 369 -6.20 -17.23 -10.88
C ASN A 369 -6.20 -18.13 -12.12
N ILE A 370 -7.30 -18.21 -12.90
CA ILE A 370 -7.42 -19.17 -14.01
C ILE A 370 -7.75 -18.46 -15.33
N VAL A 371 -8.80 -17.65 -15.36
CA VAL A 371 -9.25 -17.03 -16.63
C VAL A 371 -8.28 -15.95 -17.07
N LEU A 372 -7.93 -15.02 -16.19
CA LEU A 372 -7.04 -13.91 -16.50
C LEU A 372 -5.66 -14.39 -16.98
N PRO A 373 -4.95 -15.33 -16.31
CA PRO A 373 -3.65 -15.81 -16.78
C PRO A 373 -3.71 -16.51 -18.14
N ARG A 374 -4.84 -17.15 -18.49
CA ARG A 374 -5.03 -17.75 -19.82
C ARG A 374 -5.18 -16.71 -20.92
N LEU A 375 -5.80 -15.57 -20.60
CA LEU A 375 -5.98 -14.45 -21.54
C LEU A 375 -4.69 -13.64 -21.70
N GLU A 376 -4.04 -13.33 -20.58
CA GLU A 376 -2.87 -12.46 -20.54
C GLU A 376 -1.60 -13.20 -20.93
N GLY A 377 -1.45 -14.46 -20.50
CA GLY A 377 -0.23 -15.25 -20.61
C GLY A 377 0.57 -15.28 -19.31
N PRO A 378 1.84 -15.73 -19.36
CA PRO A 378 2.70 -15.76 -18.17
C PRO A 378 2.95 -14.34 -17.65
N LYS A 379 3.04 -14.18 -16.32
CA LYS A 379 3.43 -12.92 -15.71
C LYS A 379 4.80 -12.50 -16.25
N THR A 380 4.89 -11.27 -16.76
CA THR A 380 6.19 -10.69 -17.12
C THR A 380 7.03 -10.54 -15.86
N ILE A 381 8.18 -11.20 -15.80
CA ILE A 381 9.11 -11.02 -14.68
C ILE A 381 9.75 -9.65 -14.84
N ILE A 382 9.24 -8.66 -14.09
CA ILE A 382 9.82 -7.33 -14.06
C ILE A 382 11.03 -7.36 -13.14
N THR A 383 12.21 -7.20 -13.74
CA THR A 383 13.47 -7.15 -13.01
C THR A 383 13.93 -5.71 -12.77
N SER A 384 13.37 -4.75 -13.50
CA SER A 384 13.70 -3.32 -13.45
C SER A 384 12.46 -2.44 -13.63
N GLU A 385 12.41 -1.32 -12.94
CA GLU A 385 11.35 -0.32 -13.11
C GLU A 385 11.27 0.31 -14.50
N SER A 386 12.36 0.31 -15.28
CA SER A 386 12.34 0.81 -16.66
C SER A 386 11.35 0.06 -17.56
N GLN A 387 10.87 -1.11 -17.12
CA GLN A 387 9.90 -1.95 -17.82
C GLN A 387 8.44 -1.60 -17.46
N ILE A 388 8.22 -0.73 -16.46
CA ILE A 388 6.90 -0.26 -16.04
C ILE A 388 6.57 0.99 -16.86
N ALA A 389 5.52 0.96 -17.68
CA ALA A 389 5.10 2.14 -18.40
C ALA A 389 4.44 3.13 -17.41
N TYR A 390 4.84 4.40 -17.49
CA TYR A 390 4.19 5.48 -16.78
C TYR A 390 2.80 5.74 -17.38
N ASP A 391 1.74 5.72 -16.56
CA ASP A 391 0.38 6.04 -16.99
C ASP A 391 -0.10 7.36 -16.35
N PRO A 392 -0.12 8.47 -17.11
CA PRO A 392 -0.54 9.79 -16.62
C PRO A 392 -2.03 9.87 -16.23
N TYR A 393 -2.88 8.91 -16.62
CA TYR A 393 -4.30 8.89 -16.22
C TYR A 393 -4.50 8.42 -14.76
N ILE A 394 -3.53 7.65 -14.24
CA ILE A 394 -3.50 7.19 -12.85
C ILE A 394 -3.43 8.38 -11.87
N GLU A 395 -2.79 9.47 -12.29
CA GLU A 395 -2.49 10.64 -11.47
C GLU A 395 -3.66 11.64 -11.39
N LYS A 396 -4.29 11.99 -12.52
CA LYS A 396 -5.41 12.96 -12.54
C LYS A 396 -6.63 12.50 -11.71
N SER A 397 -6.92 11.20 -11.69
CA SER A 397 -8.05 10.66 -10.93
C SER A 397 -7.79 10.61 -9.42
N MET A 398 -6.53 10.41 -8.99
CA MET A 398 -6.15 10.42 -7.57
C MET A 398 -5.98 11.83 -7.01
N ILE A 399 -5.42 12.76 -7.79
CA ILE A 399 -5.37 14.20 -7.42
C ILE A 399 -6.78 14.75 -7.26
N LYS A 400 -7.69 14.45 -8.21
CA LYS A 400 -9.09 14.87 -8.11
C LYS A 400 -9.79 14.29 -6.86
N ARG A 401 -9.50 13.02 -6.50
CA ARG A 401 -10.06 12.39 -5.30
C ARG A 401 -9.49 12.90 -3.98
N LYS A 402 -8.23 13.33 -3.93
CA LYS A 402 -7.66 14.00 -2.74
C LYS A 402 -8.37 15.34 -2.52
N VAL A 403 -8.56 16.10 -3.60
CA VAL A 403 -9.32 17.35 -3.60
C VAL A 403 -10.80 17.14 -3.22
N ASP A 404 -11.44 16.08 -3.71
CA ASP A 404 -12.85 15.79 -3.40
C ASP A 404 -13.06 15.13 -2.01
N ALA A 405 -12.01 14.58 -1.38
CA ALA A 405 -12.06 14.01 -0.03
C ALA A 405 -11.70 15.02 1.08
N GLU A 406 -11.09 16.15 0.71
CA GLU A 406 -10.61 17.21 1.59
C GLU A 406 -11.56 18.42 1.65
N ASP A 407 -12.80 18.30 1.16
CA ASP A 407 -13.81 19.38 1.23
C ASP A 407 -14.35 19.68 2.65
N GLY A 408 -13.75 19.05 3.68
CA GLY A 408 -13.86 19.42 5.09
C GLY A 408 -12.66 20.24 5.59
N SER A 409 -12.42 21.41 4.98
CA SER A 409 -11.58 22.52 5.44
C SER A 409 -10.11 22.24 5.84
N PHE A 410 -9.17 22.62 4.97
CA PHE A 410 -7.96 23.33 5.38
C PHE A 410 -7.52 24.37 4.35
N ASP A 411 -6.87 25.40 4.89
CA ASP A 411 -6.59 26.72 4.32
C ASP A 411 -5.36 26.74 3.37
N GLY A 412 -5.43 27.62 2.38
CA GLY A 412 -4.32 28.37 1.79
C GLY A 412 -3.08 27.66 1.22
N ASN A 413 -2.92 27.80 -0.11
CA ASN A 413 -1.64 27.76 -0.86
C ASN A 413 -1.10 26.41 -1.37
N VAL A 414 -1.92 25.66 -2.12
CA VAL A 414 -1.40 24.67 -3.08
C VAL A 414 -2.00 24.90 -4.48
N ASN A 415 -1.14 25.31 -5.40
CA ASN A 415 -1.23 25.20 -6.86
C ASN A 415 -2.28 26.01 -7.65
N ILE A 416 -2.09 27.33 -7.71
CA ILE A 416 -2.64 28.18 -8.80
C ILE A 416 -2.13 27.71 -10.18
N PHE A 417 -0.96 27.07 -10.27
CA PHE A 417 -0.35 26.70 -11.55
C PHE A 417 -0.97 25.45 -12.21
N LEU A 418 -1.51 24.52 -11.42
CA LEU A 418 -2.10 23.27 -11.95
C LEU A 418 -3.55 23.45 -12.44
N SER A 419 -4.25 24.48 -11.94
CA SER A 419 -5.64 24.81 -12.31
C SER A 419 -5.77 25.66 -13.58
N LEU A 420 -4.66 26.12 -14.16
CA LEU A 420 -4.69 26.96 -15.36
C LEU A 420 -4.95 26.11 -16.63
N PRO A 421 -5.70 26.62 -17.62
CA PRO A 421 -5.78 26.02 -18.95
C PRO A 421 -4.38 25.84 -19.57
N GLU A 422 -4.17 24.80 -20.38
CA GLU A 422 -2.86 24.49 -20.99
C GLU A 422 -2.26 25.65 -21.80
N GLU A 423 -3.11 26.48 -22.42
CA GLU A 423 -2.69 27.70 -23.12
C GLU A 423 -2.06 28.73 -22.16
N GLN A 424 -2.58 28.85 -20.94
CA GLN A 424 -2.03 29.76 -19.93
C GLN A 424 -0.76 29.20 -19.29
N LYS A 425 -0.66 27.88 -19.08
CA LYS A 425 0.60 27.25 -18.62
C LYS A 425 1.75 27.48 -19.59
N THR A 426 1.46 27.36 -20.89
CA THR A 426 2.43 27.65 -21.96
C THR A 426 2.86 29.11 -21.93
N PHE A 427 1.92 30.05 -21.71
CA PHE A 427 2.23 31.46 -21.54
C PHE A 427 3.15 31.74 -20.34
N TYR A 428 2.83 31.20 -19.15
CA TYR A 428 3.65 31.40 -17.96
C TYR A 428 5.03 30.73 -18.04
N PHE A 429 5.12 29.56 -18.68
CA PHE A 429 6.40 28.89 -18.94
C PHE A 429 7.30 29.72 -19.87
N ASN A 430 6.74 30.26 -20.96
CA ASN A 430 7.47 31.15 -21.86
C ASN A 430 7.87 32.47 -21.17
N LEU A 431 7.00 33.02 -20.33
CA LEU A 431 7.30 34.22 -19.55
C LEU A 431 8.45 33.97 -18.54
N ALA A 432 8.46 32.81 -17.89
CA ALA A 432 9.54 32.43 -16.98
C ALA A 432 10.89 32.28 -17.71
N ILE A 433 10.89 31.71 -18.91
CA ILE A 433 12.09 31.62 -19.76
C ILE A 433 12.58 33.03 -20.14
N ILE A 434 11.69 33.92 -20.56
CA ILE A 434 12.05 35.30 -20.92
C ILE A 434 12.64 36.04 -19.71
N LEU A 435 12.01 35.93 -18.54
CA LEU A 435 12.50 36.55 -17.30
C LEU A 435 13.86 35.99 -16.88
N TRP A 436 14.10 34.69 -17.07
CA TRP A 436 15.39 34.07 -16.81
C TRP A 436 16.48 34.56 -17.77
N ILE A 437 16.17 34.69 -19.06
CA ILE A 437 17.09 35.28 -20.06
C ILE A 437 17.44 36.73 -19.70
N ILE A 438 16.45 37.54 -19.31
CA ILE A 438 16.66 38.93 -18.87
C ILE A 438 17.59 38.95 -17.64
N PHE A 439 17.36 38.08 -16.67
CA PHE A 439 18.20 37.97 -15.48
C PHE A 439 19.67 37.63 -15.82
N VAL A 440 19.88 36.67 -16.73
CA VAL A 440 21.23 36.29 -17.21
C VAL A 440 21.91 37.47 -17.92
N ILE A 441 21.19 38.22 -18.76
CA ILE A 441 21.72 39.40 -19.45
C ILE A 441 22.13 40.49 -18.44
N ILE A 442 21.28 40.77 -17.44
CA ILE A 442 21.59 41.74 -16.38
C ILE A 442 22.83 41.30 -15.60
N ALA A 443 22.93 40.03 -15.23
CA ALA A 443 24.09 39.50 -14.54
C ALA A 443 25.39 39.64 -15.37
N MET A 444 25.32 39.41 -16.69
CA MET A 444 26.45 39.63 -17.60
C MET A 444 26.85 41.11 -17.69
N ILE A 445 25.89 42.03 -17.74
CA ILE A 445 26.17 43.48 -17.76
C ILE A 445 26.84 43.91 -16.46
N VAL A 446 26.36 43.44 -15.30
CA VAL A 446 26.95 43.72 -13.99
C VAL A 446 28.39 43.18 -13.92
N CYS A 447 28.64 41.95 -14.38
CA CYS A 447 29.99 41.40 -14.47
C CYS A 447 30.91 42.24 -15.37
N LEU A 448 30.43 42.69 -16.54
CA LEU A 448 31.19 43.57 -17.43
C LEU A 448 31.52 44.92 -16.77
N GLN A 449 30.56 45.51 -16.04
CA GLN A 449 30.78 46.74 -15.29
C GLN A 449 31.82 46.56 -14.18
N ILE A 450 31.78 45.45 -13.45
CA ILE A 450 32.78 45.13 -12.42
C ILE A 450 34.17 44.99 -13.05
N VAL A 451 34.29 44.28 -14.19
CA VAL A 451 35.57 44.12 -14.92
C VAL A 451 36.10 45.46 -15.42
N MET A 452 35.24 46.33 -15.94
CA MET A 452 35.62 47.69 -16.35
C MET A 452 36.08 48.54 -15.17
N PHE A 453 35.38 48.46 -14.04
CA PHE A 453 35.73 49.19 -12.81
C PHE A 453 37.09 48.72 -12.28
N TRP A 454 37.36 47.41 -12.29
CA TRP A 454 38.66 46.84 -11.94
C TRP A 454 39.77 47.29 -12.89
N LYS A 455 39.52 47.32 -14.21
CA LYS A 455 40.50 47.84 -15.18
C LYS A 455 40.82 49.33 -14.96
N LEU A 456 39.82 50.16 -14.64
CA LEU A 456 40.01 51.58 -14.34
C LEU A 456 40.75 51.78 -13.00
N ALA A 457 40.42 50.99 -11.98
CA ALA A 457 41.12 51.01 -10.68
C ALA A 457 42.58 50.58 -10.81
N PHE A 458 42.87 49.57 -11.64
CA PHE A 458 44.25 49.14 -11.93
C PHE A 458 45.04 50.21 -12.69
N LYS A 459 44.41 50.88 -13.66
CA LYS A 459 45.03 51.98 -14.41
C LYS A 459 45.38 53.16 -13.49
N ARG A 460 44.48 53.54 -12.57
CA ARG A 460 44.71 54.57 -11.55
C ARG A 460 45.88 54.24 -10.61
N ARG A 461 45.98 53.00 -10.13
CA ARG A 461 47.12 52.54 -9.30
C ARG A 461 48.46 52.58 -10.05
N SER A 462 48.47 52.34 -11.36
CA SER A 462 49.72 52.43 -12.14
C SER A 462 50.21 53.89 -12.31
N TYR A 463 49.29 54.86 -12.42
CA TYR A 463 49.66 56.28 -12.49
C TYR A 463 50.14 56.84 -11.14
N GLU A 464 49.60 56.39 -10.01
CA GLU A 464 50.08 56.77 -8.68
C GLU A 464 51.46 56.18 -8.34
N SER A 465 51.85 55.06 -8.96
CA SER A 465 53.19 54.46 -8.79
C SER A 465 54.30 55.09 -9.66
N LEU A 466 53.94 55.93 -10.63
CA LEU A 466 54.89 56.63 -11.53
C LEU A 466 55.10 58.11 -11.16
N GLY A 467 54.47 58.58 -10.08
CA GLY A 467 54.53 59.96 -9.59
C GLY A 467 55.17 60.13 -8.21
N LYS A 468 55.99 59.17 -7.76
CA LYS A 468 56.81 59.29 -6.54
C LYS A 468 58.27 58.98 -6.84
#